data_AF-A0A956DY30-F1
#
_entry.id   AF-A0A956DY30-F1
#
_cell.length_a   1.000
_cell.length_b   1.000
_cell.length_c   1.000
_cell.angle_alpha   90.00
_cell.angle_beta   90.00
_cell.angle_gamma   90.00
#
_symmetry.space_group_name_H-M   'P 1'
#
loop_
_entity.id
_entity.type
_entity.pdbx_description
1 polymer ?
#
loop_
_entity_poly.entity_id
_entity_poly.type
_entity_poly.pdbx_seq_one_letter_code
_entity_poly.pdbx_strand_id
1 'polypeptide(L)'
;DAAVEAYPSWGSYGSSKAALDHLTRIWGAELEAQGVRFVAFDPGEMDTAMHAAAIPDADPATLARPEDVARQLADLVAGPVPRRRLTLADLLIAKEVHP
;
A
#
# COMPACT_ATOMS: atom_id res chain seq x y z
N ASP A 1 -2.16 4.71 -3.81
CA ASP A 1 -3.24 5.70 -4.04
C ASP A 1 -4.31 5.19 -5.01
N ALA A 2 -3.96 4.36 -5.99
CA ALA A 2 -4.85 3.79 -7.02
C ALA A 2 -6.18 3.16 -6.56
N ALA A 3 -6.33 2.79 -5.28
CA ALA A 3 -7.60 2.30 -4.74
C ALA A 3 -8.60 3.43 -4.42
N VAL A 4 -8.15 4.69 -4.41
CA VAL A 4 -8.90 5.86 -3.93
C VAL A 4 -8.95 6.95 -5.01
N GLU A 5 -7.81 7.24 -5.63
CA GLU A 5 -7.69 8.34 -6.59
C GLU A 5 -8.17 7.95 -7.99
N ALA A 6 -8.77 8.92 -8.69
CA ALA A 6 -9.32 8.75 -10.03
C ALA A 6 -8.30 9.17 -11.10
N TYR A 7 -7.50 8.22 -11.58
CA TYR A 7 -6.55 8.43 -12.68
C TYR A 7 -7.21 8.23 -14.05
N PRO A 8 -7.21 9.24 -14.94
CA PRO A 8 -7.68 9.08 -16.32
C PRO A 8 -6.96 7.94 -17.02
N SER A 9 -7.67 7.11 -17.80
CA SER A 9 -7.19 5.91 -18.52
C SER A 9 -6.85 4.67 -17.67
N TRP A 10 -6.95 4.74 -16.34
CA TRP A 10 -6.59 3.63 -15.44
C TRP A 10 -7.80 2.93 -14.80
N GLY A 11 -8.99 3.05 -15.39
CA GLY A 11 -10.26 2.67 -14.77
C GLY A 11 -10.32 1.22 -14.26
N SER A 12 -9.85 0.24 -15.05
CA SER A 12 -9.83 -1.18 -14.64
C SER A 12 -8.82 -1.42 -13.50
N TYR A 13 -7.65 -0.78 -13.56
CA TYR A 13 -6.65 -0.89 -12.51
C TYR A 13 -7.18 -0.29 -11.20
N GLY A 14 -7.65 0.96 -11.22
CA GLY A 14 -8.15 1.64 -10.03
C GLY A 14 -9.36 0.94 -9.41
N SER A 15 -10.34 0.54 -10.22
CA SER A 15 -11.51 -0.23 -9.73
C SER A 15 -11.11 -1.57 -9.11
N SER A 16 -10.14 -2.29 -9.68
CA SER A 16 -9.66 -3.55 -9.09
C SER A 16 -8.96 -3.34 -7.74
N LYS A 17 -8.19 -2.24 -7.60
CA LYS A 17 -7.52 -1.89 -6.33
C LYS A 17 -8.52 -1.45 -5.27
N ALA A 18 -9.55 -0.69 -5.65
CA ALA A 18 -10.65 -0.31 -4.76
C ALA A 18 -11.44 -1.54 -4.27
N ALA A 19 -11.74 -2.48 -5.17
CA ALA A 19 -12.41 -3.72 -4.84
C ALA A 19 -11.57 -4.58 -3.87
N LEU A 20 -10.27 -4.71 -4.12
CA LEU A 20 -9.35 -5.45 -3.24
C LEU A 20 -9.24 -4.81 -1.85
N ASP A 21 -9.17 -3.48 -1.78
CA ASP A 21 -9.15 -2.76 -0.50
C ASP A 21 -10.44 -3.00 0.29
N HIS A 22 -11.60 -2.96 -0.38
CA HIS A 22 -12.87 -3.25 0.26
C HIS A 22 -12.98 -4.69 0.73
N LEU A 23 -12.55 -5.66 -0.09
CA LEU A 23 -12.53 -7.08 0.27
C LEU A 23 -11.65 -7.35 1.49
N THR A 24 -10.48 -6.69 1.56
CA THR A 24 -9.57 -6.79 2.71
C THR A 24 -10.26 -6.34 4.00
N ARG A 25 -11.06 -5.27 3.95
CA ARG A 25 -11.84 -4.78 5.10
C ARG A 25 -12.96 -5.75 5.50
N ILE A 26 -13.66 -6.33 4.52
CA ILE A 26 -14.70 -7.35 4.77
C ILE A 26 -14.09 -8.56 5.49
N TRP A 27 -13.02 -9.14 4.96
CA TRP A 27 -12.36 -10.29 5.60
C TRP A 27 -11.76 -9.95 6.96
N GLY A 28 -11.25 -8.74 7.14
CA GLY A 28 -10.81 -8.27 8.45
C GLY A 28 -11.92 -8.28 9.49
N ALA A 29 -13.15 -7.89 9.12
CA ALA A 29 -14.30 -7.92 10.00
C ALA A 29 -14.83 -9.35 10.26
N GLU A 30 -14.87 -10.19 9.22
CA GLU A 30 -15.40 -11.56 9.31
C GLU A 30 -14.51 -12.51 10.11
N LEU A 31 -13.18 -12.34 10.01
CA LEU A 31 -12.22 -13.28 10.55
C LEU A 31 -11.54 -12.78 11.85
N GLU A 32 -11.93 -11.61 12.35
CA GLU A 32 -11.37 -11.04 13.59
C GLU A 32 -11.55 -11.98 14.79
N ALA A 33 -12.75 -12.56 14.96
CA ALA A 33 -13.03 -13.48 16.07
C ALA A 33 -12.21 -14.78 16.01
N GLN A 34 -11.66 -15.10 14.84
CA GLN A 34 -10.81 -16.27 14.62
C GLN A 34 -9.32 -15.94 14.82
N GLY A 35 -9.00 -14.71 15.23
CA GLY A 35 -7.62 -14.25 15.44
C GLY A 35 -6.86 -13.96 14.14
N VAL A 36 -7.52 -13.98 12.98
CA VAL A 36 -6.91 -13.67 11.68
C VAL A 36 -6.95 -12.16 11.44
N ARG A 37 -5.86 -11.60 10.89
CA ARG A 37 -5.72 -10.18 10.61
C ARG A 37 -5.47 -9.93 9.12
N PHE A 38 -6.23 -9.00 8.56
CA PHE A 38 -6.08 -8.52 7.19
C PHE A 38 -5.62 -7.07 7.20
N VAL A 39 -4.61 -6.77 6.37
CA VAL A 39 -4.09 -5.41 6.18
C VAL A 39 -3.87 -5.15 4.70
N ALA A 40 -4.32 -3.98 4.26
CA ALA A 40 -4.00 -3.43 2.96
C ALA A 40 -2.82 -2.47 3.12
N PHE A 41 -1.74 -2.75 2.40
CA PHE A 41 -0.57 -1.89 2.32
C PHE A 41 -0.47 -1.27 0.93
N ASP A 42 -0.43 0.06 0.90
CA ASP A 42 -0.24 0.86 -0.30
C ASP A 42 1.21 1.37 -0.34
N PRO A 43 2.06 0.79 -1.22
CA PRO A 43 3.48 1.10 -1.26
C PRO A 43 3.81 2.48 -1.84
N GLY A 44 2.83 3.16 -2.44
CA GLY A 44 3.09 4.37 -3.23
C GLY A 44 3.82 4.07 -4.54
N GLU A 45 4.30 5.11 -5.19
CA GLU A 45 5.08 5.02 -6.42
C GLU A 45 6.50 4.52 -6.13
N MET A 46 6.95 3.54 -6.92
CA MET A 46 8.25 2.89 -6.73
C MET A 46 8.96 2.71 -8.06
N ASP A 47 10.30 2.77 -8.03
CA ASP A 47 11.15 2.46 -9.17
C ASP A 47 11.09 0.96 -9.50
N THR A 48 10.10 0.58 -10.30
CA THR A 48 9.81 -0.80 -10.69
C THR A 48 9.58 -0.89 -12.19
N ALA A 49 9.82 -2.06 -12.77
CA ALA A 49 9.51 -2.32 -14.18
C ALA A 49 8.02 -2.07 -14.51
N MET A 50 7.11 -2.34 -13.56
CA MET A 50 5.69 -2.03 -13.72
C MET A 50 5.45 -0.53 -13.82
N HIS A 51 6.06 0.28 -12.95
CA HIS A 51 5.94 1.73 -12.99
C HIS A 51 6.53 2.31 -14.27
N ALA A 52 7.73 1.88 -14.67
CA ALA A 52 8.36 2.30 -15.92
C ALA A 52 7.53 1.95 -17.16
N ALA A 53 6.85 0.79 -17.17
CA ALA A 53 5.94 0.43 -18.26
C ALA A 53 4.65 1.27 -18.28
N ALA A 54 4.19 1.71 -17.10
CA ALA A 54 2.93 2.43 -16.97
C ALA A 54 3.07 3.95 -17.14
N ILE A 55 4.22 4.52 -16.73
CA ILE A 55 4.57 5.94 -16.85
C ILE A 55 6.04 6.03 -17.34
N PRO A 56 6.28 5.88 -18.66
CA PRO A 56 7.64 5.83 -19.22
C PRO A 56 8.48 7.09 -19.01
N ASP A 57 7.81 8.25 -18.88
CA ASP A 57 8.45 9.56 -18.75
C ASP A 57 8.62 10.00 -17.28
N ALA A 58 8.34 9.14 -16.31
CA ALA A 58 8.53 9.45 -14.89
C ALA A 58 10.02 9.63 -14.56
N ASP A 59 10.33 10.59 -13.68
CA ASP A 59 11.69 10.77 -13.15
C ASP A 59 11.97 9.71 -12.07
N PRO A 60 12.93 8.78 -12.27
CA PRO A 60 13.24 7.76 -11.27
C PRO A 60 13.71 8.33 -9.93
N ALA A 61 14.25 9.56 -9.91
CA ALA A 61 14.71 10.21 -8.69
C ALA A 61 13.55 10.59 -7.74
N THR A 62 12.31 10.64 -8.23
CA THR A 62 11.12 10.92 -7.42
C THR A 62 10.45 9.66 -6.87
N LEU A 63 10.90 8.47 -7.28
CA LEU A 63 10.26 7.19 -6.93
C LEU A 63 10.94 6.55 -5.72
N ALA A 64 10.15 5.88 -4.88
CA ALA A 64 10.72 5.11 -3.77
C ALA A 64 11.47 3.87 -4.29
N ARG A 65 12.60 3.54 -3.66
CA ARG A 65 13.32 2.31 -4.00
C ARG A 65 12.57 1.08 -3.48
N PRO A 66 12.36 0.03 -4.29
CA PRO A 66 11.62 -1.16 -3.86
C PRO A 66 12.19 -1.81 -2.60
N GLU A 67 13.52 -1.84 -2.42
CA GLU A 67 14.16 -2.41 -1.24
C GLU A 67 13.85 -1.64 0.05
N ASP A 68 13.62 -0.33 -0.02
CA ASP A 68 13.27 0.48 1.14
C ASP A 68 11.81 0.25 1.54
N VAL A 69 10.91 0.17 0.56
CA VAL A 69 9.50 -0.13 0.79
C VAL A 69 9.32 -1.57 1.28
N ALA A 70 10.09 -2.53 0.75
CA ALA A 70 10.07 -3.92 1.20
C ALA A 70 10.54 -4.05 2.67
N ARG A 71 11.56 -3.29 3.08
CA ARG A 71 11.97 -3.22 4.49
C ARG A 71 10.85 -2.70 5.39
N GLN A 72 10.15 -1.64 4.97
CA GLN A 72 9.02 -1.10 5.74
C GLN A 72 7.84 -2.07 5.83
N LEU A 73 7.55 -2.81 4.76
CA LEU A 73 6.56 -3.88 4.79
C LEU A 73 6.98 -5.01 5.73
N ALA A 74 8.26 -5.40 5.74
CA ALA A 74 8.77 -6.41 6.66
C ALA A 74 8.63 -5.95 8.13
N ASP A 75 8.96 -4.69 8.43
CA ASP A 75 8.76 -4.09 9.75
C ASP A 75 7.28 -4.15 10.18
N LEU A 76 6.36 -3.84 9.27
CA LEU A 76 4.91 -3.89 9.51
C LEU A 76 4.42 -5.31 9.84
N VAL A 77 4.91 -6.32 9.12
CA VAL A 77 4.54 -7.73 9.33
C VAL A 77 5.14 -8.26 10.64
N ALA A 78 6.33 -7.80 11.02
CA ALA A 78 7.00 -8.20 12.26
C ALA A 78 6.44 -7.49 13.51
N GLY A 79 5.77 -6.34 13.33
CA GLY A 79 5.21 -5.53 14.40
C GLY A 79 3.72 -5.79 14.69
N PRO A 80 3.13 -5.02 15.62
CA PRO A 80 1.68 -5.05 15.84
C PRO A 80 0.94 -4.56 14.61
N VAL A 81 0.15 -5.46 14.02
CA VAL A 81 -0.57 -5.24 12.76
C VAL A 81 -1.76 -4.28 12.97
N PRO A 82 -1.77 -3.08 12.36
CA PRO A 82 -2.84 -2.09 12.52
C PRO A 82 -4.16 -2.54 11.88
N ARG A 83 -5.30 -2.07 12.42
CA ARG A 83 -6.64 -2.42 11.93
C ARG A 83 -7.17 -1.44 10.88
N ARG A 84 -6.34 -1.06 9.91
CA ARG A 84 -6.73 -0.13 8.83
C ARG A 84 -5.83 -0.26 7.61
N ARG A 85 -6.26 0.33 6.50
CA ARG A 85 -5.41 0.60 5.34
C ARG A 85 -4.23 1.48 5.76
N LEU A 86 -3.04 1.13 5.32
CA LEU A 86 -1.81 1.88 5.54
C LEU A 86 -1.20 2.28 4.21
N THR A 87 -0.72 3.51 4.15
CA THR A 87 0.14 4.02 3.09
C THR A 87 1.59 4.02 3.54
N LEU A 88 2.52 4.11 2.60
CA LEU A 88 3.93 4.39 2.93
C LEU A 88 4.07 5.64 3.83
N ALA A 89 3.29 6.68 3.56
CA ALA A 89 3.26 7.90 4.36
C ALA A 89 2.83 7.65 5.82
N ASP A 90 1.86 6.75 6.06
CA ASP A 90 1.45 6.38 7.42
C ASP A 90 2.60 5.76 8.23
N LEU A 91 3.50 5.01 7.59
CA LEU A 91 4.63 4.34 8.24
C LEU A 91 5.79 5.30 8.54
N LEU A 92 6.02 6.28 7.67
CA LEU A 92 7.06 7.29 7.88
C LEU A 92 6.73 8.20 9.09
N ILE A 93 5.46 8.60 9.25
CA ILE A 93 4.99 9.39 10.39
C ILE A 93 5.13 8.61 11.71
N ALA A 94 4.85 7.30 11.70
CA ALA A 94 4.95 6.47 12.91
C ALA A 94 6.39 6.38 13.46
N LYS A 95 7.41 6.49 12.60
CA LYS A 95 8.83 6.50 13.01
C LYS A 95 9.31 7.85 13.56
N GLU A 96 8.63 8.96 13.26
CA GLU A 96 8.97 10.29 13.80
C GLU A 96 8.36 10.57 15.18
N VAL A 97 7.26 9.88 15.53
CA VAL A 97 6.49 10.15 16.77
C VAL A 97 6.98 9.32 17.97
N HIS A 98 7.79 8.28 17.76
CA HIS A 98 8.41 7.49 18.84
C HIS A 98 9.94 7.38 18.65
N PRO A 99 10.72 8.28 19.27
CA PRO A 99 12.16 8.11 19.47
C PRO A 99 12.50 7.07 20.56
#